data_AF-A0A8K0FXP9-F1
#
_entry.id   AF-A0A8K0FXP9-F1
#
_cell.length_a   1.000
_cell.length_b   1.000
_cell.length_c   1.000
_cell.angle_alpha   90.00
_cell.angle_beta   90.00
_cell.angle_gamma   90.00
#
_symmetry.space_group_name_H-M   'P 1'
#
loop_
_entity.id
_entity.type
_entity.pdbx_description
1 polymer ?
#
loop_
_entity_poly.entity_id
_entity_poly.type
_entity_poly.pdbx_seq_one_letter_code
_entity_poly.pdbx_strand_id
1 'polypeptide(L)'
;MIACISPADYNLDETLSTLRYADRARKIKNKPVVNQDPKTAEINRLNKLVQQLRLELIGQGGPIICQAELDQLRNENSTLKSKNHELTRQLSATLNENTALFERIMLIQAANEQVNKKLLELKEEYNITLNNLNVSVEQNDSDMIKQHVQKLHAMQELFTNINNERQKADDEIRKHERCNSTINLANNDVMLESELNEVQENHTKQQMVLNCQLQEVTKMLAMKEHLAQQMAINVNYMVDYEAITKNEEKIVVLEKEKNELMQQLKSVQVQGANNKIAEQRRRRRQELEKEIQELQKKITEQARLIKLKEKDEQKIKQLNSEIQQMKCTKVKLIKSMKQESEKFRTWKLQRERELIKLKEQDRKRQNQIVQMENKYSRQQNVLKRKVEEAAAINKRLKDALALRKTVQDQKNSGKLERIEPWVRQELDVYVSTIDAEATLNALVQDRATLNEQLDQLKGNSVDADPIEIKRLEEEIDLRCTQIQELQQKILDSDQGN
;
A
#
# COMPACT_ATOMS: atom_id res chain seq x y z
N MET A 1 20.58 -41.08 67.61
CA MET A 1 21.67 -41.47 68.53
C MET A 1 21.20 -42.71 69.27
N ILE A 2 22.04 -43.73 69.36
CA ILE A 2 21.79 -44.93 70.19
C ILE A 2 22.89 -44.94 71.25
N ALA A 3 22.50 -45.04 72.52
CA ALA A 3 23.41 -45.09 73.65
C ALA A 3 23.54 -46.53 74.14
N CYS A 4 24.73 -47.11 74.01
CA CYS A 4 25.02 -48.46 74.51
C CYS A 4 25.60 -48.36 75.91
N ILE A 5 25.04 -49.09 76.87
CA ILE A 5 25.42 -49.04 78.29
C ILE A 5 25.64 -50.45 78.83
N SER A 6 26.47 -50.56 79.86
CA SER A 6 26.71 -51.81 80.57
C SER A 6 25.92 -51.83 81.89
N PRO A 7 25.18 -52.91 82.20
CA PRO A 7 24.37 -53.01 83.42
C PRO A 7 25.19 -53.41 84.67
N ALA A 8 26.50 -53.61 84.54
CA ALA A 8 27.34 -54.06 85.65
C ALA A 8 27.68 -52.91 86.61
N ASP A 9 27.66 -53.19 87.92
CA ASP A 9 27.82 -52.18 88.98
C ASP A 9 29.14 -51.40 88.92
N TYR A 10 30.22 -52.02 88.44
CA TYR A 10 31.52 -51.35 88.29
C TYR A 10 31.55 -50.31 87.15
N ASN A 11 30.59 -50.34 86.23
CA ASN A 11 30.46 -49.40 85.11
C ASN A 11 29.41 -48.31 85.37
N LEU A 12 28.91 -48.20 86.60
CA LEU A 12 27.81 -47.30 86.96
C LEU A 12 28.08 -45.85 86.52
N ASP A 13 29.28 -45.34 86.77
CA ASP A 13 29.64 -43.94 86.49
C ASP A 13 29.68 -43.61 84.98
N GLU A 14 30.20 -44.54 84.16
CA GLU A 14 30.25 -44.41 82.70
C GLU A 14 28.87 -44.57 82.06
N THR A 15 28.09 -45.53 82.55
CA THR A 15 26.69 -45.72 82.15
C THR A 15 25.87 -44.46 82.46
N LEU A 16 26.05 -43.86 83.64
CA LEU A 16 25.36 -42.64 84.03
C LEU A 16 25.79 -41.43 83.17
N SER A 17 27.06 -41.32 82.85
CA SER A 17 27.59 -40.27 81.96
C SER A 17 27.04 -40.39 80.54
N THR A 18 26.97 -41.61 80.01
CA THR A 18 26.40 -41.91 78.69
C THR A 18 24.89 -41.59 78.63
N LEU A 19 24.14 -41.95 79.69
CA LEU A 19 22.71 -41.61 79.81
C LEU A 19 22.48 -40.10 79.91
N ARG A 20 23.31 -39.37 80.67
CA ARG A 20 23.26 -37.90 80.74
C ARG A 20 23.53 -37.26 79.38
N TYR A 21 24.47 -37.80 78.61
CA TYR A 21 24.72 -37.34 77.25
C TYR A 21 23.54 -37.65 76.31
N ALA A 22 22.95 -38.85 76.42
CA ALA A 22 21.76 -39.21 75.66
C ALA A 22 20.55 -38.29 75.95
N ASP A 23 20.33 -37.90 77.22
CA ASP A 23 19.27 -36.95 77.57
C ASP A 23 19.50 -35.56 76.97
N ARG A 24 20.76 -35.10 76.92
CA ARG A 24 21.12 -33.84 76.23
C ARG A 24 20.92 -33.96 74.71
N ALA A 25 21.36 -35.06 74.10
CA ALA A 25 21.20 -35.28 72.67
C ALA A 25 19.72 -35.37 72.25
N ARG A 26 18.86 -35.94 73.10
CA ARG A 26 17.39 -35.95 72.90
C ARG A 26 16.78 -34.55 72.84
N LYS A 27 17.40 -33.55 73.49
CA LYS A 27 16.91 -32.16 73.51
C LYS A 27 17.31 -31.37 72.26
N ILE A 28 18.15 -31.91 71.37
CA ILE A 28 18.56 -31.26 70.13
C ILE A 28 17.40 -31.35 69.11
N LYS A 29 16.87 -30.19 68.70
CA LYS A 29 15.82 -30.09 67.66
C LYS A 29 16.44 -29.75 66.32
N ASN A 30 16.43 -30.69 65.38
CA ASN A 30 16.79 -30.43 64.00
C ASN A 30 15.53 -30.13 63.17
N LYS A 31 15.61 -29.18 62.24
CA LYS A 31 14.57 -28.92 61.24
C LYS A 31 14.99 -29.55 59.91
N PRO A 32 14.54 -30.77 59.58
CA PRO A 32 14.90 -31.38 58.31
C PRO A 32 14.29 -30.57 57.17
N VAL A 33 15.13 -30.17 56.21
CA VAL A 33 14.73 -29.53 54.95
C VAL A 33 14.99 -30.52 53.83
N VAL A 34 14.01 -30.71 52.95
CA VAL A 34 14.18 -31.57 51.77
C VAL A 34 15.25 -30.94 50.88
N ASN A 35 16.39 -31.60 50.72
CA ASN A 35 17.49 -31.10 49.92
C ASN A 35 17.16 -31.33 48.44
N GLN A 36 16.56 -30.34 47.79
CA GLN A 36 16.25 -30.37 46.36
C GLN A 36 17.37 -29.70 45.56
N ASP A 37 17.73 -30.28 44.42
CA ASP A 37 18.63 -29.64 43.45
C ASP A 37 18.07 -28.26 43.05
N PRO A 38 18.88 -27.19 43.03
CA PRO A 38 18.44 -25.85 42.63
C PRO A 38 17.67 -25.83 41.30
N LYS A 39 18.02 -26.70 40.34
CA LYS A 39 17.29 -26.79 39.07
C LYS A 39 15.87 -27.32 39.25
N THR A 40 15.72 -28.39 40.04
CA THR A 40 14.41 -29.01 40.32
C THR A 40 13.54 -28.09 41.15
N ALA A 41 14.13 -27.33 42.09
CA ALA A 41 13.42 -26.31 42.86
C ALA A 41 12.90 -25.18 41.95
N GLU A 42 13.71 -24.72 40.98
CA GLU A 42 13.29 -23.70 40.03
C GLU A 42 12.21 -24.20 39.07
N ILE A 43 12.31 -25.43 38.57
CA ILE A 43 11.26 -26.07 37.76
C ILE A 43 9.95 -26.13 38.54
N ASN A 44 9.98 -26.52 39.81
CA ASN A 44 8.79 -26.59 40.65
C ASN A 44 8.19 -25.20 40.95
N ARG A 45 9.04 -24.19 41.14
CA ARG A 45 8.61 -22.80 41.29
C ARG A 45 7.94 -22.30 40.02
N LEU A 46 8.56 -22.49 38.86
CA LEU A 46 8.02 -22.10 37.56
C LEU A 46 6.71 -22.80 37.25
N ASN A 47 6.61 -24.11 37.52
CA ASN A 47 5.36 -24.86 37.34
C ASN A 47 4.22 -24.33 38.21
N LYS A 48 4.49 -23.96 39.48
CA LYS A 48 3.51 -23.32 40.35
C LYS A 48 3.07 -21.95 39.82
N LEU A 49 4.02 -21.14 39.35
CA LEU A 49 3.71 -19.83 38.76
C LEU A 49 2.86 -19.97 37.50
N VAL A 50 3.19 -20.91 36.61
CA VAL A 50 2.41 -21.21 35.41
C VAL A 50 1.00 -21.66 35.78
N GLN A 51 0.83 -22.50 36.81
CA GLN A 51 -0.49 -22.89 37.30
C GLN A 51 -1.29 -21.72 37.87
N GLN A 52 -0.67 -20.84 38.67
CA GLN A 52 -1.32 -19.65 39.19
C GLN A 52 -1.76 -18.69 38.07
N LEU A 53 -0.88 -18.39 37.12
CA LEU A 53 -1.20 -17.54 35.97
C LEU A 53 -2.31 -18.14 35.11
N ARG A 54 -2.32 -19.48 34.92
CA ARG A 54 -3.42 -20.17 34.22
C ARG A 54 -4.76 -20.03 34.97
N LEU A 55 -4.76 -20.15 36.29
CA LEU A 55 -5.96 -19.96 37.11
C LEU A 55 -6.43 -18.51 37.11
N GLU A 56 -5.52 -17.53 37.15
CA GLU A 56 -5.84 -16.11 37.03
C GLU A 56 -6.44 -15.77 35.66
N LEU A 57 -5.91 -16.35 34.56
CA LEU A 57 -6.50 -16.21 33.23
C LEU A 57 -7.93 -16.78 33.17
N ILE A 58 -8.18 -17.92 33.84
CA ILE A 58 -9.52 -18.53 33.92
C ILE A 58 -10.47 -17.67 34.80
N GLY A 59 -9.96 -17.08 35.89
CA GLY A 59 -10.73 -16.26 36.82
C GLY A 59 -11.11 -14.86 36.31
N GLN A 60 -10.39 -14.32 35.31
CA GLN A 60 -10.67 -13.00 34.75
C GLN A 60 -11.81 -12.96 33.71
N GLY A 61 -12.54 -14.06 33.48
CA GLY A 61 -13.77 -14.03 32.66
C GLY A 61 -13.55 -13.65 31.19
N GLY A 62 -12.33 -13.82 30.67
CA GLY A 62 -12.13 -13.82 29.22
C GLY A 62 -12.87 -15.02 28.63
N PRO A 63 -13.68 -14.88 27.56
CA PRO A 63 -14.35 -16.01 26.96
C PRO A 63 -13.30 -17.07 26.60
N ILE A 64 -13.54 -18.32 27.02
CA ILE A 64 -12.86 -19.48 26.45
C ILE A 64 -13.38 -19.58 25.03
N ILE A 65 -12.81 -18.77 24.13
CA ILE A 65 -13.05 -18.92 22.70
C ILE A 65 -12.47 -20.30 22.38
N CYS A 66 -13.33 -21.20 21.92
CA CYS A 66 -12.87 -22.53 21.53
C CYS A 66 -11.81 -22.34 20.44
N GLN A 67 -10.75 -23.17 20.41
CA GLN A 67 -9.69 -23.06 19.39
C GLN A 67 -10.29 -23.01 17.97
N ALA A 68 -11.40 -23.72 17.74
CA ALA A 68 -12.20 -23.69 16.51
C ALA A 68 -12.81 -22.31 16.20
N GLU A 69 -13.34 -21.58 17.19
CA GLU A 69 -13.87 -20.22 17.01
C GLU A 69 -12.74 -19.21 16.75
N LEU A 70 -11.58 -19.37 17.40
CA LEU A 70 -10.38 -18.56 17.10
C LEU A 70 -9.90 -18.76 15.66
N ASP A 71 -9.86 -20.01 15.20
CA ASP A 71 -9.46 -20.34 13.84
C ASP A 71 -10.50 -19.86 12.81
N GLN A 72 -11.79 -19.92 13.15
CA GLN A 72 -12.85 -19.35 12.32
C GLN A 72 -12.73 -17.82 12.21
N LEU A 73 -12.52 -17.11 13.33
CA LEU A 73 -12.31 -15.66 13.34
C LEU A 73 -11.03 -15.27 12.61
N ARG A 74 -9.95 -16.05 12.71
CA ARG A 74 -8.71 -15.82 11.95
C ARG A 74 -8.93 -15.98 10.45
N ASN A 75 -9.65 -17.02 10.05
CA ASN A 75 -10.01 -17.23 8.64
C ASN A 75 -10.88 -16.10 8.12
N GLU A 76 -11.91 -15.71 8.88
CA GLU A 76 -12.77 -14.58 8.50
C GLU A 76 -11.98 -13.28 8.37
N ASN A 77 -11.11 -12.97 9.33
CA ASN A 77 -10.24 -11.79 9.29
C ASN A 77 -9.28 -11.83 8.09
N SER A 78 -8.72 -13.00 7.75
CA SER A 78 -7.92 -13.20 6.55
C SER A 78 -8.72 -12.96 5.27
N THR A 79 -9.94 -13.49 5.17
CA THR A 79 -10.81 -13.26 3.99
C THR A 79 -11.24 -11.80 3.87
N LEU A 80 -11.54 -11.12 4.99
CA LEU A 80 -11.89 -9.71 5.02
C LEU A 80 -10.72 -8.84 4.60
N LYS A 81 -9.50 -9.13 5.06
CA LYS A 81 -8.28 -8.44 4.62
C LYS A 81 -8.07 -8.59 3.11
N SER A 82 -8.21 -9.80 2.57
CA SER A 82 -8.11 -10.04 1.13
C SER A 82 -9.14 -9.25 0.33
N LYS A 83 -10.41 -9.25 0.76
CA LYS A 83 -11.47 -8.42 0.15
C LYS A 83 -11.16 -6.92 0.23
N ASN A 84 -10.62 -6.46 1.35
CA ASN A 84 -10.28 -5.04 1.55
C ASN A 84 -9.14 -4.61 0.62
N HIS A 85 -8.12 -5.45 0.45
CA HIS A 85 -7.05 -5.21 -0.53
C HIS A 85 -7.58 -5.20 -1.97
N GLU A 86 -8.48 -6.11 -2.33
CA GLU A 86 -9.10 -6.14 -3.66
C GLU A 86 -9.93 -4.88 -3.92
N LEU A 87 -10.77 -4.46 -2.97
CA LEU A 87 -11.53 -3.22 -3.06
C LEU A 87 -10.61 -1.99 -3.16
N THR A 88 -9.52 -1.97 -2.40
CA THR A 88 -8.51 -0.90 -2.48
C THR A 88 -7.86 -0.87 -3.86
N ARG A 89 -7.55 -2.03 -4.45
CA ARG A 89 -6.98 -2.13 -5.80
C ARG A 89 -7.95 -1.61 -6.85
N GLN A 90 -9.23 -1.99 -6.77
CA GLN A 90 -10.27 -1.49 -7.67
C GLN A 90 -10.47 0.03 -7.51
N LEU A 91 -10.48 0.53 -6.27
CA LEU A 91 -10.54 1.97 -6.00
C LEU A 91 -9.33 2.70 -6.60
N SER A 92 -8.12 2.17 -6.43
CA SER A 92 -6.91 2.74 -7.04
C SER A 92 -6.99 2.76 -8.57
N ALA A 93 -7.46 1.69 -9.19
CA ALA A 93 -7.64 1.62 -10.65
C ALA A 93 -8.64 2.68 -11.14
N THR A 94 -9.82 2.78 -10.52
CA THR A 94 -10.85 3.76 -10.88
C THR A 94 -10.39 5.21 -10.65
N LEU A 95 -9.63 5.48 -9.58
CA LEU A 95 -9.04 6.81 -9.33
C LEU A 95 -8.00 7.19 -10.39
N ASN A 96 -7.18 6.23 -10.85
CA ASN A 96 -6.22 6.46 -11.92
C ASN A 96 -6.93 6.75 -13.25
N GLU A 97 -7.97 5.98 -13.58
CA GLU A 97 -8.80 6.22 -14.77
C GLU A 97 -9.47 7.60 -14.70
N ASN A 98 -10.05 7.97 -13.57
CA ASN A 98 -10.63 9.30 -13.35
C ASN A 98 -9.59 10.42 -13.54
N THR A 99 -8.37 10.24 -13.04
CA THR A 99 -7.29 11.22 -13.20
C THR A 99 -6.93 11.42 -14.67
N ALA A 100 -6.84 10.33 -15.45
CA ALA A 100 -6.60 10.39 -16.89
C ALA A 100 -7.76 11.07 -17.65
N LEU A 101 -9.01 10.82 -17.24
CA LEU A 101 -10.18 11.49 -17.80
C LEU A 101 -10.17 12.99 -17.51
N PHE A 102 -9.84 13.41 -16.28
CA PHE A 102 -9.75 14.82 -15.93
C PHE A 102 -8.66 15.56 -16.72
N GLU A 103 -7.51 14.92 -16.94
CA GLU A 103 -6.46 15.47 -17.82
C GLU A 103 -6.98 15.68 -19.24
N ARG A 104 -7.67 14.69 -19.78
CA ARG A 104 -8.25 14.76 -21.12
C ARG A 104 -9.28 15.88 -21.23
N ILE A 105 -10.18 16.00 -20.26
CA ILE A 105 -11.16 17.09 -20.20
C ILE A 105 -10.45 18.45 -20.16
N MET A 106 -9.38 18.57 -19.37
CA MET A 106 -8.60 19.81 -19.27
C MET A 106 -7.97 20.21 -20.62
N LEU A 107 -7.38 19.26 -21.36
CA LEU A 107 -6.82 19.52 -22.69
C LEU A 107 -7.89 19.95 -23.70
N ILE A 108 -9.04 19.26 -23.71
CA ILE A 108 -10.17 19.59 -24.58
C ILE A 108 -10.71 20.99 -24.25
N GLN A 109 -10.87 21.32 -22.96
CA GLN A 109 -11.34 22.63 -22.53
C GLN A 109 -10.40 23.75 -22.97
N ALA A 110 -9.08 23.57 -22.81
CA ALA A 110 -8.08 24.55 -23.25
C ALA A 110 -8.11 24.77 -24.77
N ALA A 111 -8.19 23.69 -25.55
CA ALA A 111 -8.29 23.77 -27.02
C ALA A 111 -9.57 24.50 -27.45
N ASN A 112 -10.70 24.17 -26.83
CA ASN A 112 -11.99 24.83 -27.10
C ASN A 112 -11.96 26.32 -26.73
N GLU A 113 -11.39 26.69 -25.58
CA GLU A 113 -11.23 28.11 -25.19
C GLU A 113 -10.37 28.88 -26.20
N GLN A 114 -9.30 28.27 -26.72
CA GLN A 114 -8.46 28.89 -27.76
C GLN A 114 -9.20 29.10 -29.07
N VAL A 115 -9.96 28.09 -29.54
CA VAL A 115 -10.77 28.19 -30.76
C VAL A 115 -11.86 29.25 -30.61
N ASN A 116 -12.56 29.27 -29.47
CA ASN A 116 -13.58 30.28 -29.19
C ASN A 116 -13.02 31.69 -29.18
N LYS A 117 -11.81 31.90 -28.64
CA LYS A 117 -11.13 33.19 -28.68
C LYS A 117 -10.85 33.64 -30.12
N LYS A 118 -10.25 32.78 -30.95
CA LYS A 118 -10.00 33.07 -32.37
C LYS A 118 -11.30 33.39 -33.13
N LEU A 119 -12.38 32.64 -32.86
CA LEU A 119 -13.69 32.87 -33.48
C LEU A 119 -14.31 34.21 -33.05
N LEU A 120 -14.14 34.61 -31.80
CA LEU A 120 -14.63 35.90 -31.30
C LEU A 120 -13.90 37.07 -31.96
N GLU A 121 -12.56 37.01 -32.01
CA GLU A 121 -11.72 38.01 -32.67
C GLU A 121 -12.10 38.15 -34.16
N LEU A 122 -12.26 37.01 -34.85
CA LEU A 122 -12.68 37.00 -36.26
C LEU A 122 -14.09 37.59 -36.46
N LYS A 123 -15.02 37.30 -35.55
CA LYS A 123 -16.38 37.88 -35.59
C LYS A 123 -16.35 39.40 -35.43
N GLU A 124 -15.50 39.91 -34.54
CA GLU A 124 -15.38 41.35 -34.30
C GLU A 124 -14.76 42.07 -35.50
N GLU A 125 -13.67 41.52 -36.06
CA GLU A 125 -13.09 42.03 -37.30
C GLU A 125 -14.09 42.01 -38.47
N TYR A 126 -14.96 40.99 -38.52
CA TYR A 126 -15.94 40.85 -39.60
C TYR A 126 -16.99 41.94 -39.49
N ASN A 127 -17.50 42.19 -38.28
CA ASN A 127 -18.47 43.25 -38.03
C ASN A 127 -17.88 44.64 -38.34
N ILE A 128 -16.63 44.89 -37.95
CA ILE A 128 -15.93 46.16 -38.26
C ILE A 128 -15.79 46.32 -39.78
N THR A 129 -15.34 45.27 -40.47
CA THR A 129 -15.14 45.30 -41.93
C THR A 129 -16.46 45.50 -42.66
N LEU A 130 -17.54 44.84 -42.22
CA LEU A 130 -18.87 44.99 -42.78
C LEU A 130 -19.42 46.40 -42.59
N ASN A 131 -19.23 46.99 -41.40
CA ASN A 131 -19.66 48.36 -41.13
C ASN A 131 -18.89 49.37 -41.99
N ASN A 132 -17.58 49.21 -42.11
CA ASN A 132 -16.75 50.06 -42.97
C ASN A 132 -17.10 49.90 -44.47
N LEU A 133 -17.47 48.70 -44.89
CA LEU A 133 -17.97 48.45 -46.24
C LEU A 133 -19.28 49.22 -46.49
N ASN A 134 -20.24 49.17 -45.56
CA ASN A 134 -21.50 49.93 -45.68
C ASN A 134 -21.23 51.44 -45.84
N VAL A 135 -20.34 52.01 -45.01
CA VAL A 135 -19.95 53.43 -45.12
C VAL A 135 -19.30 53.74 -46.47
N SER A 136 -18.43 52.85 -46.96
CA SER A 136 -17.76 53.03 -48.27
C SER A 136 -18.75 52.97 -49.45
N VAL A 137 -19.79 52.13 -49.32
CA VAL A 137 -20.90 52.04 -50.28
C VAL A 137 -21.73 53.33 -50.27
N GLU A 138 -22.06 53.87 -49.10
CA GLU A 138 -22.75 55.16 -48.97
C GLU A 138 -21.95 56.32 -49.57
N GLN A 139 -20.61 56.25 -49.49
CA GLN A 139 -19.68 57.24 -50.02
C GLN A 139 -19.32 57.03 -51.52
N ASN A 140 -19.81 55.96 -52.17
CA ASN A 140 -19.49 55.58 -53.56
C ASN A 140 -17.98 55.41 -53.85
N ASP A 141 -17.18 55.02 -52.84
CA ASP A 141 -15.74 54.79 -53.01
C ASP A 141 -15.46 53.36 -53.51
N SER A 142 -15.30 53.21 -54.84
CA SER A 142 -15.12 51.92 -55.49
C SER A 142 -13.83 51.18 -55.07
N ASP A 143 -12.76 51.91 -54.76
CA ASP A 143 -11.48 51.30 -54.40
C ASP A 143 -11.50 50.78 -52.97
N MET A 144 -12.11 51.53 -52.03
CA MET A 144 -12.32 51.06 -50.65
C MET A 144 -13.28 49.87 -50.58
N ILE A 145 -14.35 49.86 -51.38
CA ILE A 145 -15.28 48.72 -51.49
C ILE A 145 -14.52 47.46 -51.91
N LYS A 146 -13.67 47.53 -52.95
CA LYS A 146 -12.85 46.38 -53.38
C LYS A 146 -11.93 45.88 -52.28
N GLN A 147 -11.28 46.77 -51.55
CA GLN A 147 -10.39 46.40 -50.44
C GLN A 147 -11.13 45.71 -49.30
N HIS A 148 -12.32 46.20 -48.92
CA HIS A 148 -13.13 45.57 -47.87
C HIS A 148 -13.68 44.21 -48.29
N VAL A 149 -14.10 44.04 -49.55
CA VAL A 149 -14.54 42.74 -50.09
C VAL A 149 -13.38 41.73 -50.12
N GLN A 150 -12.17 42.16 -50.49
CA GLN A 150 -10.98 41.30 -50.43
C GLN A 150 -10.65 40.87 -49.00
N LYS A 151 -10.76 41.79 -48.02
CA LYS A 151 -10.60 41.44 -46.59
C LYS A 151 -11.64 40.42 -46.15
N LEU A 152 -12.90 40.57 -46.53
CA LEU A 152 -13.96 39.59 -46.21
C LEU A 152 -13.67 38.21 -46.80
N HIS A 153 -13.16 38.14 -48.03
CA HIS A 153 -12.71 36.87 -48.63
C HIS A 153 -11.54 36.23 -47.86
N ALA A 154 -10.53 37.02 -47.47
CA ALA A 154 -9.41 36.53 -46.66
C ALA A 154 -9.88 36.00 -45.29
N MET A 155 -10.85 36.68 -44.67
CA MET A 155 -11.46 36.22 -43.41
C MET A 155 -12.23 34.90 -43.58
N GLN A 156 -12.86 34.68 -44.73
CA GLN A 156 -13.54 33.43 -45.05
C GLN A 156 -12.55 32.27 -45.15
N GLU A 157 -11.34 32.48 -45.69
CA GLU A 157 -10.27 31.48 -45.69
C GLU A 157 -9.70 31.21 -44.28
N LEU A 158 -9.63 32.22 -43.42
CA LEU A 158 -9.23 32.02 -42.01
C LEU A 158 -10.26 31.16 -41.26
N PHE A 159 -11.56 31.33 -41.54
CA PHE A 159 -12.61 30.52 -40.95
C PHE A 159 -12.49 29.03 -41.35
N THR A 160 -12.22 28.74 -42.62
CA THR A 160 -12.02 27.35 -43.08
C THR A 160 -10.78 26.73 -42.44
N ASN A 161 -9.70 27.49 -42.27
CA ASN A 161 -8.50 27.05 -41.56
C ASN A 161 -8.76 26.72 -40.09
N ILE A 162 -9.49 27.57 -39.35
CA ILE A 162 -9.87 27.31 -37.95
C ILE A 162 -10.72 26.03 -37.85
N ASN A 163 -11.63 25.81 -38.81
CA ASN A 163 -12.47 24.62 -38.82
C ASN A 163 -11.65 23.33 -39.07
N ASN A 164 -10.66 23.41 -39.96
CA ASN A 164 -9.71 22.32 -40.21
C ASN A 164 -8.81 22.02 -38.99
N GLU A 165 -8.32 23.06 -38.29
CA GLU A 165 -7.55 22.89 -37.03
C GLU A 165 -8.38 22.19 -35.95
N ARG A 166 -9.64 22.59 -35.79
CA ARG A 166 -10.57 21.95 -34.85
C ARG A 166 -10.78 20.47 -35.17
N GLN A 167 -10.98 20.14 -36.45
CA GLN A 167 -11.17 18.74 -36.87
C GLN A 167 -9.93 17.89 -36.62
N LYS A 168 -8.72 18.44 -36.85
CA LYS A 168 -7.46 17.75 -36.50
C LYS A 168 -7.33 17.49 -35.00
N ALA A 169 -7.70 18.47 -34.16
CA ALA A 169 -7.69 18.31 -32.71
C ALA A 169 -8.67 17.20 -32.26
N ASP A 170 -9.87 17.14 -32.84
CA ASP A 170 -10.86 16.09 -32.57
C ASP A 170 -10.33 14.69 -32.95
N ASP A 171 -9.59 14.57 -34.05
CA ASP A 171 -8.98 13.31 -34.47
C ASP A 171 -7.83 12.86 -33.55
N GLU A 172 -7.02 13.79 -33.03
CA GLU A 172 -5.99 13.50 -32.01
C GLU A 172 -6.62 13.02 -30.70
N ILE A 173 -7.72 13.65 -30.29
CA ILE A 173 -8.49 13.28 -29.11
C ILE A 173 -9.06 11.86 -29.22
N ARG A 174 -9.51 11.43 -30.41
CA ARG A 174 -9.99 10.06 -30.70
C ARG A 174 -8.88 9.02 -30.73
N LYS A 175 -7.67 9.40 -31.16
CA LYS A 175 -6.50 8.50 -31.12
C LYS A 175 -6.08 8.19 -29.67
N HIS A 176 -6.15 9.18 -28.78
CA HIS A 176 -5.86 8.97 -27.36
C HIS A 176 -6.85 8.00 -26.66
N GLU A 177 -8.11 7.90 -27.10
CA GLU A 177 -9.08 6.92 -26.56
C GLU A 177 -8.66 5.47 -26.79
N ARG A 178 -8.06 5.18 -27.93
CA ARG A 178 -7.70 3.80 -28.31
C ARG A 178 -6.42 3.31 -27.62
N CYS A 179 -5.53 4.21 -27.22
CA CYS A 179 -4.28 3.84 -26.54
C CYS A 179 -4.48 3.53 -25.04
N ASN A 180 -5.49 4.10 -24.38
CA ASN A 180 -5.73 3.85 -22.95
C ASN A 180 -6.39 2.49 -22.67
N SER A 181 -7.18 1.94 -23.60
CA SER A 181 -7.86 0.65 -23.41
C SER A 181 -6.91 -0.56 -23.41
N THR A 182 -5.68 -0.40 -23.93
CA THR A 182 -4.72 -1.52 -24.07
C THR A 182 -3.87 -1.78 -22.82
N ILE A 183 -3.90 -0.90 -21.81
CA ILE A 183 -2.99 -0.96 -20.65
C ILE A 183 -3.57 -1.81 -19.49
N ASN A 184 -4.87 -2.10 -19.49
CA ASN A 184 -5.53 -2.80 -18.38
C ASN A 184 -5.38 -4.34 -18.37
N LEU A 185 -4.68 -4.95 -19.35
CA LEU A 185 -4.63 -6.42 -19.52
C LEU A 185 -3.40 -7.14 -18.95
N ALA A 186 -2.50 -6.45 -18.26
CA ALA A 186 -1.30 -7.07 -17.68
C ALA A 186 -1.26 -6.88 -16.15
N ASN A 187 -2.26 -7.42 -15.45
CA ASN A 187 -2.29 -7.44 -13.99
C ASN A 187 -2.45 -8.88 -13.48
N ASN A 188 -1.65 -9.79 -14.03
CA ASN A 188 -1.54 -11.15 -13.50
C ASN A 188 -0.73 -11.12 -12.20
N ASP A 189 -1.49 -11.21 -11.11
CA ASP A 189 -1.29 -12.16 -10.03
C ASP A 189 0.12 -12.29 -9.47
N VAL A 190 0.45 -11.35 -8.57
CA VAL A 190 1.54 -11.56 -7.62
C VAL A 190 0.97 -11.21 -6.25
N MET A 191 0.69 -12.22 -5.43
CA MET A 191 0.56 -12.07 -3.98
C MET A 191 1.79 -11.27 -3.50
N LEU A 192 1.56 -10.05 -3.03
CA LEU A 192 2.60 -9.08 -2.72
C LEU A 192 2.62 -8.75 -1.24
N GLU A 193 3.84 -8.59 -0.73
CA GLU A 193 4.23 -8.38 0.66
C GLU A 193 3.43 -7.27 1.37
N SER A 194 3.19 -7.47 2.66
CA SER A 194 2.40 -6.56 3.53
C SER A 194 2.81 -5.09 3.43
N GLU A 195 4.10 -4.79 3.25
CA GLU A 195 4.62 -3.42 3.14
C GLU A 195 4.19 -2.71 1.84
N LEU A 196 4.10 -3.44 0.73
CA LEU A 196 3.70 -2.88 -0.56
C LEU A 196 2.21 -2.53 -0.57
N ASN A 197 1.40 -3.34 0.14
CA ASN A 197 -0.03 -3.09 0.31
C ASN A 197 -0.29 -1.85 1.16
N GLU A 198 0.46 -1.65 2.25
CA GLU A 198 0.28 -0.47 3.12
C GLU A 198 0.61 0.85 2.39
N VAL A 199 1.71 0.89 1.63
CA VAL A 199 2.07 2.07 0.83
C VAL A 199 1.03 2.31 -0.27
N GLN A 200 0.54 1.26 -0.92
CA GLN A 200 -0.51 1.38 -1.94
C GLN A 200 -1.84 1.88 -1.34
N GLU A 201 -2.24 1.40 -0.17
CA GLU A 201 -3.41 1.89 0.56
C GLU A 201 -3.28 3.36 0.93
N ASN A 202 -2.12 3.78 1.44
CA ASN A 202 -1.88 5.18 1.79
C ASN A 202 -1.92 6.09 0.56
N HIS A 203 -1.33 5.66 -0.55
CA HIS A 203 -1.43 6.38 -1.82
C HIS A 203 -2.88 6.48 -2.32
N THR A 204 -3.65 5.40 -2.24
CA THR A 204 -5.06 5.36 -2.65
C THR A 204 -5.91 6.32 -1.81
N LYS A 205 -5.66 6.39 -0.49
CA LYS A 205 -6.31 7.36 0.41
C LYS A 205 -5.97 8.81 0.02
N GLN A 206 -4.70 9.10 -0.24
CA GLN A 206 -4.28 10.45 -0.67
C GLN A 206 -4.91 10.84 -2.02
N GLN A 207 -4.94 9.92 -2.99
CA GLN A 207 -5.61 10.14 -4.28
C GLN A 207 -7.11 10.38 -4.12
N MET A 208 -7.77 9.65 -3.22
CA MET A 208 -9.18 9.85 -2.93
C MET A 208 -9.45 11.25 -2.38
N VAL A 209 -8.63 11.75 -1.45
CA VAL A 209 -8.77 13.11 -0.90
C VAL A 209 -8.65 14.17 -1.99
N LEU A 210 -7.65 14.06 -2.86
CA LEU A 210 -7.48 14.99 -3.99
C LEU A 210 -8.67 14.94 -4.96
N ASN A 211 -9.21 13.73 -5.21
CA ASN A 211 -10.39 13.56 -6.06
C ASN A 211 -11.64 14.21 -5.42
N CYS A 212 -11.87 14.03 -4.13
CA CYS A 212 -12.96 14.71 -3.41
C CYS A 212 -12.85 16.23 -3.49
N GLN A 213 -11.65 16.78 -3.25
CA GLN A 213 -11.41 18.22 -3.40
C GLN A 213 -11.69 18.70 -4.83
N LEU A 214 -11.33 17.90 -5.84
CA LEU A 214 -11.57 18.23 -7.25
C LEU A 214 -13.07 18.23 -7.58
N GLN A 215 -13.82 17.27 -7.05
CA GLN A 215 -15.27 17.21 -7.19
C GLN A 215 -15.96 18.42 -6.54
N GLU A 216 -15.54 18.79 -5.34
CA GLU A 216 -16.05 19.98 -4.63
C GLU A 216 -15.79 21.26 -5.43
N VAL A 217 -14.54 21.49 -5.85
CA VAL A 217 -14.20 22.66 -6.67
C VAL A 217 -14.98 22.66 -7.99
N THR A 218 -15.16 21.49 -8.61
CA THR A 218 -15.92 21.37 -9.86
C THR A 218 -17.40 21.71 -9.67
N LYS A 219 -18.02 21.24 -8.58
CA LYS A 219 -19.42 21.54 -8.25
C LYS A 219 -19.60 23.03 -7.94
N MET A 220 -18.71 23.60 -7.13
CA MET A 220 -18.75 25.03 -6.78
C MET A 220 -18.55 25.92 -8.00
N LEU A 221 -17.61 25.55 -8.88
CA LEU A 221 -17.38 26.23 -10.14
C LEU A 221 -18.63 26.24 -11.01
N ALA A 222 -19.27 25.09 -11.22
CA ALA A 222 -20.50 24.98 -12.01
C ALA A 222 -21.64 25.83 -11.46
N MET A 223 -21.81 25.85 -10.12
CA MET A 223 -22.83 26.69 -9.48
C MET A 223 -22.55 28.19 -9.68
N LYS A 224 -21.29 28.63 -9.56
CA LYS A 224 -20.93 30.03 -9.78
C LYS A 224 -21.04 30.43 -11.25
N GLU A 225 -20.62 29.57 -12.17
CA GLU A 225 -20.77 29.80 -13.62
C GLU A 225 -22.25 29.97 -13.98
N HIS A 226 -23.13 29.10 -13.48
CA HIS A 226 -24.57 29.23 -13.67
C HIS A 226 -25.12 30.53 -13.07
N LEU A 227 -24.73 30.89 -11.84
CA LEU A 227 -25.17 32.13 -11.21
C LEU A 227 -24.71 33.37 -12.00
N ALA A 228 -23.45 33.41 -12.44
CA ALA A 228 -22.91 34.50 -13.25
C ALA A 228 -23.65 34.62 -14.59
N GLN A 229 -23.98 33.50 -15.22
CA GLN A 229 -24.77 33.48 -16.45
C GLN A 229 -26.19 34.01 -16.24
N GLN A 230 -26.89 33.56 -15.19
CA GLN A 230 -28.23 34.06 -14.85
C GLN A 230 -28.21 35.55 -14.52
N MET A 231 -27.21 36.03 -13.77
CA MET A 231 -27.05 37.46 -13.49
C MET A 231 -26.78 38.25 -14.77
N ALA A 232 -25.95 37.75 -15.68
CA ALA A 232 -25.70 38.41 -16.96
C ALA A 232 -26.97 38.53 -17.83
N ILE A 233 -27.83 37.50 -17.83
CA ILE A 233 -29.13 37.54 -18.51
C ILE A 233 -30.06 38.55 -17.84
N ASN A 234 -30.13 38.54 -16.50
CA ASN A 234 -31.02 39.40 -15.74
C ASN A 234 -30.61 40.89 -15.83
N VAL A 235 -29.33 41.21 -15.93
CA VAL A 235 -28.83 42.60 -16.07
C VAL A 235 -29.20 43.23 -17.41
N ASN A 236 -29.80 42.49 -18.33
CA ASN A 236 -30.25 42.98 -19.64
C ASN A 236 -31.53 43.85 -19.60
N TYR A 237 -31.78 44.58 -18.51
CA TYR A 237 -32.82 45.61 -18.50
C TYR A 237 -32.41 46.73 -19.47
N MET A 238 -33.29 47.09 -20.41
CA MET A 238 -33.03 48.20 -21.36
C MET A 238 -32.94 49.52 -20.62
N VAL A 239 -31.75 50.12 -20.61
CA VAL A 239 -31.54 51.51 -20.24
C VAL A 239 -31.50 52.31 -21.54
N ASP A 240 -32.47 53.20 -21.72
CA ASP A 240 -32.52 54.09 -22.88
C ASP A 240 -31.84 55.41 -22.54
N TYR A 241 -30.52 55.45 -22.75
CA TYR A 241 -29.71 56.65 -22.57
C TYR A 241 -30.16 57.79 -23.50
N GLU A 242 -30.67 57.44 -24.68
CA GLU A 242 -31.14 58.41 -25.67
C GLU A 242 -32.44 59.07 -25.21
N ALA A 243 -33.36 58.32 -24.61
CA ALA A 243 -34.56 58.87 -24.00
C ALA A 243 -34.26 59.82 -22.83
N ILE A 244 -33.20 59.59 -22.05
CA ILE A 244 -32.77 60.54 -21.01
C ILE A 244 -32.37 61.86 -21.66
N THR A 245 -31.47 61.83 -22.65
CA THR A 245 -31.00 63.05 -23.34
C THR A 245 -32.15 63.81 -24.01
N LYS A 246 -33.06 63.11 -24.70
CA LYS A 246 -34.25 63.72 -25.33
C LYS A 246 -35.21 64.33 -24.31
N ASN A 247 -35.39 63.69 -23.16
CA ASN A 247 -36.24 64.22 -22.09
C ASN A 247 -35.59 65.45 -21.41
N GLU A 248 -34.27 65.45 -21.25
CA GLU A 248 -33.50 66.60 -20.72
C GLU A 248 -33.60 67.81 -21.66
N GLU A 249 -33.37 67.61 -22.97
CA GLU A 249 -33.54 68.67 -23.98
C GLU A 249 -34.97 69.23 -23.98
N LYS A 250 -35.98 68.36 -23.86
CA LYS A 250 -37.38 68.76 -23.83
C LYS A 250 -37.74 69.54 -22.57
N ILE A 251 -37.17 69.19 -21.41
CA ILE A 251 -37.31 69.99 -20.18
C ILE A 251 -36.74 71.40 -20.40
N VAL A 252 -35.55 71.53 -21.00
CA VAL A 252 -34.92 72.85 -21.26
C VAL A 252 -35.82 73.75 -22.13
N VAL A 253 -36.41 73.18 -23.19
CA VAL A 253 -37.32 73.92 -24.07
C VAL A 253 -38.60 74.35 -23.34
N LEU A 254 -39.22 73.43 -22.59
CA LEU A 254 -40.44 73.71 -21.82
C LEU A 254 -40.20 74.70 -20.68
N GLU A 255 -39.03 74.66 -20.03
CA GLU A 255 -38.62 75.63 -19.01
C GLU A 255 -38.44 77.03 -19.60
N LYS A 256 -37.87 77.14 -20.80
CA LYS A 256 -37.76 78.40 -21.52
C LYS A 256 -39.13 78.99 -21.84
N GLU A 257 -40.06 78.20 -22.38
CA GLU A 257 -41.45 78.61 -22.66
C GLU A 257 -42.19 79.02 -21.37
N LYS A 258 -42.01 78.27 -20.27
CA LYS A 258 -42.57 78.60 -18.95
C LYS A 258 -42.08 79.97 -18.45
N ASN A 259 -40.79 80.24 -18.60
CA ASN A 259 -40.16 81.49 -18.15
C ASN A 259 -40.60 82.69 -19.01
N GLU A 260 -40.74 82.51 -20.33
CA GLU A 260 -41.28 83.53 -21.24
C GLU A 260 -42.74 83.86 -20.90
N LEU A 261 -43.59 82.85 -20.67
CA LEU A 261 -44.97 83.04 -20.21
C LEU A 261 -45.04 83.72 -18.83
N MET A 262 -44.08 83.45 -17.95
CA MET A 262 -43.97 84.11 -16.64
C MET A 262 -43.59 85.60 -16.79
N GLN A 263 -42.65 85.94 -17.67
CA GLN A 263 -42.29 87.33 -17.98
C GLN A 263 -43.47 88.09 -18.62
N GLN A 264 -44.19 87.46 -19.55
CA GLN A 264 -45.40 88.02 -20.16
C GLN A 264 -46.55 88.19 -19.17
N LEU A 265 -46.66 87.32 -18.15
CA LEU A 265 -47.63 87.50 -17.07
C LEU A 265 -47.26 88.69 -16.17
N LYS A 266 -45.96 88.89 -15.88
CA LYS A 266 -45.48 90.06 -15.12
C LYS A 266 -45.73 91.38 -15.86
N SER A 267 -45.54 91.42 -17.18
CA SER A 267 -45.79 92.64 -17.97
C SER A 267 -47.27 93.01 -18.09
N VAL A 268 -48.16 92.02 -18.24
CA VAL A 268 -49.63 92.24 -18.25
C VAL A 268 -50.15 92.75 -16.91
N GLN A 269 -49.52 92.34 -15.80
CA GLN A 269 -49.87 92.80 -14.45
C GLN A 269 -49.58 94.29 -14.23
N VAL A 270 -48.62 94.85 -14.99
CA VAL A 270 -48.24 96.28 -14.98
C VAL A 270 -49.14 97.13 -15.91
N GLN A 271 -49.74 96.52 -16.94
CA GLN A 271 -50.48 97.24 -18.01
C GLN A 271 -52.01 97.22 -17.88
N GLY A 272 -52.58 96.59 -16.85
CA GLY A 272 -53.97 96.82 -16.44
C GLY A 272 -55.10 96.33 -17.38
N ALA A 273 -54.85 95.44 -18.35
CA ALA A 273 -55.90 94.98 -19.27
C ALA A 273 -55.82 93.47 -19.61
N ASN A 274 -57.01 92.84 -19.68
CA ASN A 274 -57.32 91.46 -20.11
C ASN A 274 -57.10 90.29 -19.13
N ASN A 275 -58.02 90.15 -18.15
CA ASN A 275 -58.12 89.00 -17.24
C ASN A 275 -58.22 87.63 -17.95
N LYS A 276 -58.88 87.54 -19.11
CA LYS A 276 -59.01 86.27 -19.86
C LYS A 276 -57.67 85.76 -20.41
N ILE A 277 -56.84 86.64 -20.95
CA ILE A 277 -55.52 86.30 -21.53
C ILE A 277 -54.54 85.92 -20.42
N ALA A 278 -54.58 86.65 -19.30
CA ALA A 278 -53.78 86.32 -18.13
C ALA A 278 -54.16 84.95 -17.55
N GLU A 279 -55.45 84.62 -17.47
CA GLU A 279 -55.91 83.32 -16.97
C GLU A 279 -55.52 82.17 -17.89
N GLN A 280 -55.63 82.35 -19.22
CA GLN A 280 -55.19 81.35 -20.20
C GLN A 280 -53.68 81.09 -20.13
N ARG A 281 -52.85 82.14 -19.98
CA ARG A 281 -51.39 82.00 -19.77
C ARG A 281 -51.06 81.32 -18.44
N ARG A 282 -51.84 81.54 -17.38
CA ARG A 282 -51.68 80.83 -16.10
C ARG A 282 -51.97 79.33 -16.23
N ARG A 283 -53.02 78.95 -16.96
CA ARG A 283 -53.36 77.54 -17.25
C ARG A 283 -52.26 76.87 -18.08
N ARG A 284 -51.83 77.50 -19.19
CA ARG A 284 -50.75 76.97 -20.04
C ARG A 284 -49.45 76.77 -19.26
N ARG A 285 -49.09 77.72 -18.40
CA ARG A 285 -47.92 77.59 -17.51
C ARG A 285 -48.06 76.41 -16.53
N GLN A 286 -49.25 76.19 -15.95
CA GLN A 286 -49.49 75.04 -15.07
C GLN A 286 -49.42 73.71 -15.82
N GLU A 287 -49.83 73.66 -17.09
CA GLU A 287 -49.68 72.48 -17.96
C GLU A 287 -48.21 72.18 -18.23
N LEU A 288 -47.43 73.20 -18.67
CA LEU A 288 -45.99 73.06 -18.88
C LEU A 288 -45.25 72.62 -17.60
N GLU A 289 -45.68 73.12 -16.44
CA GLU A 289 -45.09 72.74 -15.15
C GLU A 289 -45.40 71.28 -14.77
N LYS A 290 -46.58 70.77 -15.11
CA LYS A 290 -46.92 69.33 -14.96
C LYS A 290 -46.11 68.47 -15.92
N GLU A 291 -45.97 68.86 -17.18
CA GLU A 291 -45.18 68.13 -18.17
C GLU A 291 -43.69 68.05 -17.78
N ILE A 292 -43.11 69.14 -17.28
CA ILE A 292 -41.73 69.15 -16.76
C ILE A 292 -41.60 68.19 -15.58
N GLN A 293 -42.54 68.19 -14.63
CA GLN A 293 -42.50 67.26 -13.50
C GLN A 293 -42.61 65.79 -13.93
N GLU A 294 -43.41 65.48 -14.94
CA GLU A 294 -43.52 64.12 -15.47
C GLU A 294 -42.23 63.67 -16.18
N LEU A 295 -41.60 64.54 -16.96
CA LEU A 295 -40.31 64.25 -17.61
C LEU A 295 -39.19 64.10 -16.57
N GLN A 296 -39.17 64.95 -15.54
CA GLN A 296 -38.23 64.83 -14.41
C GLN A 296 -38.40 63.49 -13.69
N LYS A 297 -39.64 63.04 -13.42
CA LYS A 297 -39.90 61.71 -12.83
C LYS A 297 -39.34 60.58 -13.71
N LYS A 298 -39.54 60.64 -15.03
CA LYS A 298 -38.99 59.66 -15.98
C LYS A 298 -37.46 59.62 -15.97
N ILE A 299 -36.79 60.77 -15.91
CA ILE A 299 -35.33 60.85 -15.80
C ILE A 299 -34.85 60.25 -14.47
N THR A 300 -35.52 60.57 -13.34
CA THR A 300 -35.12 60.01 -12.04
C THR A 300 -35.25 58.49 -11.97
N GLU A 301 -36.27 57.91 -12.61
CA GLU A 301 -36.45 56.46 -12.66
C GLU A 301 -35.37 55.79 -13.54
N GLN A 302 -35.07 56.37 -14.70
CA GLN A 302 -33.98 55.90 -15.56
C GLN A 302 -32.61 55.99 -14.87
N ALA A 303 -32.33 57.07 -14.15
CA ALA A 303 -31.11 57.23 -13.35
C ALA A 303 -31.01 56.20 -12.21
N ARG A 304 -32.14 55.79 -11.61
CA ARG A 304 -32.19 54.71 -10.63
C ARG A 304 -31.87 53.35 -11.27
N LEU A 305 -32.39 53.07 -12.47
CA LEU A 305 -32.10 51.84 -13.22
C LEU A 305 -30.62 51.75 -13.62
N ILE A 306 -29.99 52.84 -14.04
CA ILE A 306 -28.54 52.89 -14.31
C ILE A 306 -27.73 52.48 -13.08
N LYS A 307 -28.01 53.08 -11.92
CA LYS A 307 -27.31 52.75 -10.67
C LYS A 307 -27.51 51.30 -10.25
N LEU A 308 -28.67 50.71 -10.54
CA LEU A 308 -28.93 49.29 -10.29
C LEU A 308 -28.09 48.41 -11.24
N LYS A 309 -28.09 48.74 -12.53
CA LYS A 309 -27.30 48.06 -13.57
C LYS A 309 -25.81 48.07 -13.23
N GLU A 310 -25.25 49.23 -12.87
CA GLU A 310 -23.84 49.35 -12.47
C GLU A 310 -23.49 48.46 -11.28
N LYS A 311 -24.36 48.40 -10.26
CA LYS A 311 -24.16 47.53 -9.09
C LYS A 311 -24.16 46.05 -9.46
N ASP A 312 -25.08 45.64 -10.33
CA ASP A 312 -25.15 44.24 -10.74
C ASP A 312 -24.01 43.86 -11.70
N GLU A 313 -23.57 44.77 -12.57
CA GLU A 313 -22.35 44.59 -13.37
C GLU A 313 -21.09 44.45 -12.50
N GLN A 314 -20.97 45.23 -11.42
CA GLN A 314 -19.87 45.07 -10.45
C GLN A 314 -19.89 43.69 -9.79
N LYS A 315 -21.06 43.19 -9.38
CA LYS A 315 -21.20 41.83 -8.84
C LYS A 315 -20.83 40.76 -9.88
N ILE A 316 -21.26 40.92 -11.13
CA ILE A 316 -20.89 40.01 -12.23
C ILE A 316 -19.37 40.00 -12.44
N LYS A 317 -18.71 41.16 -12.41
CA LYS A 317 -17.23 41.25 -12.50
C LYS A 317 -16.55 40.51 -11.35
N GLN A 318 -17.04 40.66 -10.12
CA GLN A 318 -16.53 39.94 -8.96
C GLN A 318 -16.71 38.42 -9.11
N LEU A 319 -17.92 37.96 -9.46
CA LEU A 319 -18.21 36.55 -9.71
C LEU A 319 -17.31 35.97 -10.80
N ASN A 320 -17.09 36.70 -11.90
CA ASN A 320 -16.19 36.28 -12.98
C ASN A 320 -14.74 36.17 -12.51
N SER A 321 -14.26 37.09 -11.67
CA SER A 321 -12.92 37.00 -11.07
C SER A 321 -12.78 35.75 -10.18
N GLU A 322 -13.78 35.45 -9.35
CA GLU A 322 -13.79 34.25 -8.51
C GLU A 322 -13.86 32.96 -9.35
N ILE A 323 -14.65 32.93 -10.43
CA ILE A 323 -14.71 31.82 -11.39
C ILE A 323 -13.32 31.57 -11.99
N GLN A 324 -12.60 32.63 -12.42
CA GLN A 324 -11.24 32.50 -12.95
C GLN A 324 -10.26 31.94 -11.91
N GLN A 325 -10.33 32.40 -10.67
CA GLN A 325 -9.53 31.86 -9.57
C GLN A 325 -9.82 30.37 -9.35
N MET A 326 -11.09 29.96 -9.32
CA MET A 326 -11.50 28.56 -9.17
C MET A 326 -11.08 27.68 -10.37
N LYS A 327 -11.11 28.21 -11.60
CA LYS A 327 -10.57 27.51 -12.77
C LYS A 327 -9.06 27.26 -12.61
N CYS A 328 -8.30 28.26 -12.14
CA CYS A 328 -6.89 28.12 -11.85
C CYS A 328 -6.60 27.09 -10.74
N THR A 329 -7.37 27.09 -9.64
CA THR A 329 -7.19 26.10 -8.57
C THR A 329 -7.53 24.68 -9.05
N LYS A 330 -8.60 24.52 -9.83
CA LYS A 330 -8.97 23.23 -10.47
C LYS A 330 -7.83 22.68 -11.34
N VAL A 331 -7.25 23.51 -12.20
CA VAL A 331 -6.11 23.11 -13.06
C VAL A 331 -4.89 22.73 -12.23
N LYS A 332 -4.57 23.50 -11.18
CA LYS A 332 -3.46 23.17 -10.27
C LYS A 332 -3.67 21.81 -9.58
N LEU A 333 -4.90 21.52 -9.15
CA LEU A 333 -5.25 20.26 -8.50
C LEU A 333 -5.10 19.07 -9.44
N ILE A 334 -5.60 19.17 -10.68
CA ILE A 334 -5.44 18.12 -11.71
C ILE A 334 -3.95 17.86 -11.99
N LYS A 335 -3.13 18.92 -12.11
CA LYS A 335 -1.67 18.78 -12.30
C LYS A 335 -1.00 18.08 -11.11
N SER A 336 -1.39 18.43 -9.88
CA SER A 336 -0.86 17.81 -8.66
C SER A 336 -1.23 16.32 -8.58
N MET A 337 -2.48 15.98 -8.89
CA MET A 337 -2.94 14.58 -8.95
C MET A 337 -2.10 13.76 -9.92
N LYS A 338 -1.86 14.29 -11.13
CA LYS A 338 -1.02 13.64 -12.15
C LYS A 338 0.40 13.42 -11.68
N GLN A 339 1.04 14.44 -11.11
CA GLN A 339 2.42 14.34 -10.62
C GLN A 339 2.54 13.27 -9.56
N GLU A 340 1.58 13.17 -8.64
CA GLU A 340 1.59 12.16 -7.59
C GLU A 340 1.31 10.75 -8.12
N SER A 341 0.39 10.60 -9.08
CA SER A 341 0.15 9.32 -9.77
C SER A 341 1.38 8.82 -10.53
N GLU A 342 2.12 9.71 -11.23
CA GLU A 342 3.35 9.37 -11.96
C GLU A 342 4.49 8.95 -10.99
N LYS A 343 4.65 9.68 -9.88
CA LYS A 343 5.63 9.32 -8.83
C LYS A 343 5.33 7.94 -8.25
N PHE A 344 4.06 7.67 -7.91
CA PHE A 344 3.69 6.36 -7.39
C PHE A 344 3.84 5.26 -8.43
N ARG A 345 3.51 5.52 -9.69
CA ARG A 345 3.70 4.56 -10.79
C ARG A 345 5.17 4.17 -10.97
N THR A 346 6.06 5.17 -10.98
CA THR A 346 7.51 4.93 -11.14
C THR A 346 8.09 4.20 -9.93
N TRP A 347 7.71 4.61 -8.72
CA TRP A 347 8.07 3.91 -7.48
C TRP A 347 7.59 2.44 -7.48
N LYS A 348 6.32 2.20 -7.83
CA LYS A 348 5.73 0.85 -7.88
C LYS A 348 6.45 -0.04 -8.88
N LEU A 349 6.71 0.47 -10.08
CA LEU A 349 7.45 -0.27 -11.12
C LEU A 349 8.88 -0.61 -10.66
N GLN A 350 9.55 0.30 -9.98
CA GLN A 350 10.88 0.05 -9.43
C GLN A 350 10.82 -1.05 -8.35
N ARG A 351 9.86 -0.96 -7.42
CA ARG A 351 9.72 -1.93 -6.34
C ARG A 351 9.34 -3.33 -6.84
N GLU A 352 8.45 -3.43 -7.83
CA GLU A 352 8.11 -4.69 -8.48
C GLU A 352 9.33 -5.34 -9.14
N ARG A 353 10.19 -4.55 -9.81
CA ARG A 353 11.45 -5.06 -10.39
C ARG A 353 12.42 -5.59 -9.33
N GLU A 354 12.55 -4.90 -8.20
CA GLU A 354 13.37 -5.37 -7.08
C GLU A 354 12.83 -6.68 -6.50
N LEU A 355 11.53 -6.76 -6.30
CA LEU A 355 10.86 -7.95 -5.77
C LEU A 355 11.03 -9.16 -6.70
N ILE A 356 10.93 -8.97 -8.02
CA ILE A 356 11.21 -10.04 -9.00
C ILE A 356 12.66 -10.53 -8.87
N LYS A 357 13.64 -9.62 -8.75
CA LYS A 357 15.06 -9.99 -8.58
C LYS A 357 15.29 -10.78 -7.28
N LEU A 358 14.69 -10.35 -6.17
CA LEU A 358 14.78 -11.03 -4.88
C LEU A 358 14.15 -12.42 -4.95
N LYS A 359 12.94 -12.56 -5.52
CA LYS A 359 12.30 -13.87 -5.72
C LYS A 359 13.13 -14.81 -6.59
N GLU A 360 13.81 -14.29 -7.61
CA GLU A 360 14.69 -15.12 -8.43
C GLU A 360 15.93 -15.59 -7.65
N GLN A 361 16.52 -14.72 -6.83
CA GLN A 361 17.64 -15.07 -5.95
C GLN A 361 17.23 -16.11 -4.90
N ASP A 362 16.07 -15.95 -4.26
CA ASP A 362 15.58 -16.90 -3.28
C ASP A 362 15.24 -18.25 -3.92
N ARG A 363 14.68 -18.26 -5.13
CA ARG A 363 14.50 -19.52 -5.89
C ARG A 363 15.83 -20.22 -6.17
N LYS A 364 16.89 -19.47 -6.50
CA LYS A 364 18.24 -20.03 -6.71
C LYS A 364 18.80 -20.60 -5.41
N ARG A 365 18.72 -19.87 -4.30
CA ARG A 365 19.15 -20.33 -2.97
C ARG A 365 18.37 -21.57 -2.53
N GLN A 366 17.05 -21.59 -2.68
CA GLN A 366 16.20 -22.73 -2.34
C GLN A 366 16.60 -23.97 -3.14
N ASN A 367 16.85 -23.83 -4.45
CA ASN A 367 17.30 -24.93 -5.28
C ASN A 367 18.68 -25.45 -4.84
N GLN A 368 19.60 -24.57 -4.44
CA GLN A 368 20.90 -24.97 -3.89
C GLN A 368 20.74 -25.73 -2.57
N ILE A 369 19.90 -25.25 -1.65
CA ILE A 369 19.58 -25.94 -0.39
C ILE A 369 19.05 -27.33 -0.68
N VAL A 370 18.04 -27.47 -1.54
CA VAL A 370 17.46 -28.77 -1.90
C VAL A 370 18.51 -29.69 -2.55
N GLN A 371 19.42 -29.17 -3.37
CA GLN A 371 20.51 -29.96 -3.93
C GLN A 371 21.48 -30.45 -2.83
N MET A 372 21.84 -29.59 -1.89
CA MET A 372 22.71 -29.94 -0.76
C MET A 372 22.04 -30.94 0.18
N GLU A 373 20.77 -30.75 0.52
CA GLU A 373 19.95 -31.68 1.31
C GLU A 373 19.87 -33.06 0.64
N ASN A 374 19.67 -33.11 -0.68
CA ASN A 374 19.66 -34.37 -1.43
C ASN A 374 21.02 -35.09 -1.40
N LYS A 375 22.13 -34.35 -1.55
CA LYS A 375 23.49 -34.92 -1.42
C LYS A 375 23.72 -35.45 -0.01
N TYR A 376 23.36 -34.66 1.00
CA TYR A 376 23.47 -35.03 2.40
C TYR A 376 22.65 -36.28 2.74
N SER A 377 21.37 -36.32 2.33
CA SER A 377 20.49 -37.47 2.52
C SER A 377 21.04 -38.74 1.86
N ARG A 378 21.61 -38.64 0.65
CA ARG A 378 22.29 -39.76 -0.01
C ARG A 378 23.50 -40.26 0.79
N GLN A 379 24.36 -39.36 1.25
CA GLN A 379 25.52 -39.72 2.08
C GLN A 379 25.09 -40.39 3.39
N GLN A 380 24.11 -39.81 4.09
CA GLN A 380 23.58 -40.35 5.35
C GLN A 380 23.00 -41.76 5.17
N ASN A 381 22.28 -42.01 4.07
CA ASN A 381 21.74 -43.34 3.76
C ASN A 381 22.84 -44.37 3.48
N VAL A 382 23.92 -43.99 2.79
CA VAL A 382 25.08 -44.88 2.55
C VAL A 382 25.77 -45.22 3.88
N LEU A 383 25.99 -44.22 4.73
CA LEU A 383 26.60 -44.43 6.05
C LEU A 383 25.75 -45.35 6.92
N LYS A 384 24.43 -45.14 6.94
CA LYS A 384 23.50 -46.00 7.68
C LYS A 384 23.59 -47.46 7.22
N ARG A 385 23.60 -47.71 5.90
CA ARG A 385 23.78 -49.07 5.35
C ARG A 385 25.10 -49.70 5.78
N LYS A 386 26.22 -48.97 5.65
CA LYS A 386 27.53 -49.45 6.09
C LYS A 386 27.56 -49.80 7.58
N VAL A 387 26.90 -49.01 8.42
CA VAL A 387 26.80 -49.27 9.88
C VAL A 387 25.96 -50.51 10.16
N GLU A 388 24.82 -50.67 9.48
CA GLU A 388 23.94 -51.84 9.61
C GLU A 388 24.63 -53.13 9.14
N GLU A 389 25.36 -53.10 8.03
CA GLU A 389 26.16 -54.22 7.50
C GLU A 389 27.25 -54.64 8.50
N ALA A 390 28.04 -53.69 9.00
CA ALA A 390 29.06 -53.97 10.01
C ALA A 390 28.45 -54.54 11.30
N ALA A 391 27.32 -53.99 11.77
CA ALA A 391 26.61 -54.49 12.93
C ALA A 391 26.05 -55.90 12.72
N ALA A 392 25.56 -56.23 11.51
CA ALA A 392 25.05 -57.55 11.17
C ALA A 392 26.15 -58.62 11.18
N ILE A 393 27.33 -58.31 10.60
CA ILE A 393 28.50 -59.20 10.63
C ILE A 393 28.99 -59.38 12.07
N ASN A 394 29.05 -58.29 12.84
CA ASN A 394 29.42 -58.30 14.25
C ASN A 394 28.45 -59.13 15.12
N LYS A 395 27.16 -59.13 14.76
CA LYS A 395 26.14 -59.98 15.40
C LYS A 395 26.30 -61.44 14.99
N ARG A 396 26.48 -61.72 13.69
CA ARG A 396 26.68 -63.09 13.19
C ARG A 396 27.87 -63.78 13.85
N LEU A 397 29.00 -63.07 13.96
CA LEU A 397 30.18 -63.58 14.67
C LEU A 397 29.88 -63.82 16.16
N LYS A 398 29.22 -62.88 16.84
CA LYS A 398 28.85 -63.03 18.25
C LYS A 398 27.94 -64.23 18.49
N ASP A 399 26.94 -64.43 17.64
CA ASP A 399 25.99 -65.54 17.73
C ASP A 399 26.71 -66.88 17.48
N ALA A 400 27.63 -66.94 16.51
CA ALA A 400 28.45 -68.12 16.23
C ALA A 400 29.38 -68.48 17.42
N LEU A 401 30.04 -67.48 18.02
CA LEU A 401 30.88 -67.67 19.21
C LEU A 401 30.08 -68.10 20.44
N ALA A 402 28.88 -67.54 20.65
CA ALA A 402 28.00 -67.96 21.72
C ALA A 402 27.56 -69.42 21.56
N LEU A 403 27.20 -69.82 20.33
CA LEU A 403 26.89 -71.21 20.03
C LEU A 403 28.08 -72.12 20.32
N ARG A 404 29.30 -71.73 19.91
CA ARG A 404 30.54 -72.47 20.16
C ARG A 404 30.75 -72.75 21.65
N LYS A 405 30.58 -71.73 22.49
CA LYS A 405 30.66 -71.82 23.94
C LYS A 405 29.64 -72.81 24.52
N THR A 406 28.37 -72.73 24.09
CA THR A 406 27.33 -73.67 24.58
C THR A 406 27.60 -75.13 24.23
N VAL A 407 28.24 -75.40 23.10
CA VAL A 407 28.60 -76.77 22.68
C VAL A 407 29.87 -77.26 23.37
N GLN A 408 30.81 -76.36 23.66
CA GLN A 408 31.99 -76.66 24.48
C GLN A 408 31.60 -77.06 25.91
N ASP A 409 30.59 -76.42 26.50
CA ASP A 409 30.02 -76.79 27.81
C ASP A 409 29.30 -78.16 27.79
N GLN A 410 28.84 -78.61 26.61
CA GLN A 410 28.17 -79.90 26.40
C GLN A 410 29.12 -81.05 25.99
N LYS A 411 30.44 -80.82 25.91
CA LYS A 411 31.48 -81.81 25.49
C LYS A 411 31.55 -83.07 26.38
N ASN A 412 30.79 -83.17 27.46
CA ASN A 412 30.81 -84.31 28.39
C ASN A 412 29.95 -85.53 27.98
N SER A 413 29.44 -85.63 26.74
CA SER A 413 28.73 -86.83 26.28
C SER A 413 29.14 -87.24 24.84
N GLY A 414 30.06 -88.19 24.73
CA GLY A 414 30.60 -88.69 23.47
C GLY A 414 29.65 -89.60 22.68
N LYS A 415 28.87 -89.01 21.75
CA LYS A 415 28.11 -89.74 20.72
C LYS A 415 28.55 -89.32 19.31
N LEU A 416 28.78 -90.30 18.44
CA LEU A 416 29.29 -90.15 17.07
C LEU A 416 28.37 -89.32 16.14
N GLU A 417 27.05 -89.29 16.41
CA GLU A 417 26.05 -88.53 15.64
C GLU A 417 26.21 -86.98 15.75
N ARG A 418 27.09 -86.48 16.62
CA ARG A 418 27.30 -85.03 16.84
C ARG A 418 28.47 -84.42 16.05
N ILE A 419 29.23 -85.20 15.29
CA ILE A 419 30.44 -84.72 14.60
C ILE A 419 30.09 -83.79 13.42
N GLU A 420 29.11 -84.15 12.58
CA GLU A 420 28.71 -83.32 11.44
C GLU A 420 28.16 -81.94 11.86
N PRO A 421 27.24 -81.83 12.85
CA PRO A 421 26.81 -80.53 13.38
C PRO A 421 27.96 -79.71 13.98
N TRP A 422 28.91 -80.35 14.66
CA TRP A 422 30.07 -79.69 15.24
C TRP A 422 31.02 -79.12 14.16
N VAL A 423 31.32 -79.90 13.12
CA VAL A 423 32.14 -79.44 11.99
C VAL A 423 31.46 -78.28 11.25
N ARG A 424 30.14 -78.35 11.01
CA ARG A 424 29.40 -77.24 10.39
C ARG A 424 29.46 -75.97 11.23
N GLN A 425 29.36 -76.10 12.55
CA GLN A 425 29.42 -74.98 13.48
C GLN A 425 30.83 -74.34 13.56
N GLU A 426 31.89 -75.15 13.59
CA GLU A 426 33.26 -74.61 13.53
C GLU A 426 33.50 -73.93 12.17
N LEU A 427 33.04 -74.51 11.06
CA LEU A 427 33.08 -73.86 9.74
C LEU A 427 32.33 -72.52 9.73
N ASP A 428 31.15 -72.43 10.37
CA ASP A 428 30.39 -71.19 10.49
C ASP A 428 31.14 -70.12 11.32
N VAL A 429 31.86 -70.52 12.37
CA VAL A 429 32.74 -69.62 13.14
C VAL A 429 33.92 -69.15 12.28
N TYR A 430 34.58 -70.03 11.53
CA TYR A 430 35.68 -69.67 10.62
C TYR A 430 35.22 -68.71 9.53
N VAL A 431 34.11 -69.01 8.84
CA VAL A 431 33.55 -68.13 7.80
C VAL A 431 33.16 -66.77 8.40
N SER A 432 32.52 -66.76 9.57
CA SER A 432 32.14 -65.50 10.24
C SER A 432 33.36 -64.70 10.73
N THR A 433 34.47 -65.36 11.07
CA THR A 433 35.73 -64.72 11.46
C THR A 433 36.41 -64.10 10.24
N ILE A 434 36.48 -64.81 9.11
CA ILE A 434 37.01 -64.28 7.84
C ILE A 434 36.17 -63.07 7.36
N ASP A 435 34.85 -63.18 7.41
CA ASP A 435 33.94 -62.07 7.07
C ASP A 435 34.15 -60.85 7.99
N ALA A 436 34.40 -61.08 9.29
CA ALA A 436 34.69 -60.03 10.26
C ALA A 436 36.07 -59.39 10.04
N GLU A 437 37.09 -60.17 9.69
CA GLU A 437 38.43 -59.66 9.35
C GLU A 437 38.41 -58.81 8.07
N ALA A 438 37.69 -59.26 7.04
CA ALA A 438 37.51 -58.49 5.81
C ALA A 438 36.79 -57.15 6.10
N THR A 439 35.75 -57.19 6.93
CA THR A 439 35.00 -55.99 7.36
C THR A 439 35.86 -55.07 8.21
N LEU A 440 36.69 -55.62 9.10
CA LEU A 440 37.63 -54.86 9.93
C LEU A 440 38.64 -54.11 9.05
N ASN A 441 39.22 -54.77 8.04
CA ASN A 441 40.14 -54.14 7.10
C ASN A 441 39.46 -53.01 6.31
N ALA A 442 38.21 -53.22 5.87
CA ALA A 442 37.43 -52.18 5.20
C ALA A 442 37.16 -50.98 6.13
N LEU A 443 36.81 -51.21 7.42
CA LEU A 443 36.59 -50.14 8.40
C LEU A 443 37.87 -49.36 8.72
N VAL A 444 39.03 -50.03 8.76
CA VAL A 444 40.33 -49.38 8.96
C VAL A 444 40.69 -48.49 7.77
N GLN A 445 40.45 -48.94 6.54
CA GLN A 445 40.64 -48.13 5.34
C GLN A 445 39.65 -46.95 5.30
N ASP A 446 38.37 -47.18 5.62
CA ASP A 446 37.36 -46.12 5.72
C ASP A 446 37.79 -45.06 6.74
N ARG A 447 38.27 -45.45 7.94
CA ARG A 447 38.80 -44.52 8.95
C ARG A 447 40.00 -43.73 8.44
N ALA A 448 40.91 -44.35 7.68
CA ALA A 448 42.07 -43.66 7.11
C ALA A 448 41.62 -42.58 6.10
N THR A 449 40.67 -42.91 5.22
CA THR A 449 40.14 -41.94 4.25
C THR A 449 39.37 -40.78 4.91
N LEU A 450 38.62 -41.04 5.99
CA LEU A 450 37.94 -40.00 6.75
C LEU A 450 38.93 -39.04 7.45
N ASN A 451 40.04 -39.56 7.98
CA ASN A 451 41.09 -38.71 8.55
C ASN A 451 41.76 -37.84 7.47
N GLU A 452 42.03 -38.40 6.29
CA GLU A 452 42.58 -37.63 5.17
C GLU A 452 41.64 -36.48 4.74
N GLN A 453 40.33 -36.74 4.69
CA GLN A 453 39.31 -35.72 4.40
C GLN A 453 39.24 -34.65 5.49
N LEU A 454 39.32 -35.04 6.77
CA LEU A 454 39.35 -34.12 7.90
C LEU A 454 40.59 -33.21 7.86
N ASP A 455 41.75 -33.77 7.52
CA ASP A 455 43.00 -33.02 7.38
C ASP A 455 42.95 -32.04 6.20
N GLN A 456 42.37 -32.44 5.06
CA GLN A 456 42.17 -31.55 3.91
C GLN A 456 41.23 -30.38 4.24
N LEU A 457 40.15 -30.62 5.00
CA LEU A 457 39.21 -29.59 5.42
C LEU A 457 39.83 -28.65 6.48
N LYS A 458 40.60 -29.18 7.43
CA LYS A 458 41.32 -28.37 8.42
C LYS A 458 42.47 -27.56 7.81
N GLY A 459 43.08 -28.05 6.73
CA GLY A 459 44.15 -27.37 5.99
C GLY A 459 43.68 -26.18 5.15
N ASN A 460 42.43 -26.19 4.66
CA ASN A 460 41.85 -25.10 3.87
C ASN A 460 41.11 -24.09 4.77
N SER A 461 41.86 -23.20 5.43
CA SER A 461 41.38 -22.32 6.51
C SER A 461 40.30 -21.28 6.15
N VAL A 462 39.90 -21.16 4.88
CA VAL A 462 39.00 -20.09 4.39
C VAL A 462 37.56 -20.56 4.18
N ASP A 463 37.31 -21.88 4.04
CA ASP A 463 35.99 -22.46 3.71
C ASP A 463 35.58 -23.63 4.63
N ALA A 464 36.28 -23.84 5.74
CA ALA A 464 36.02 -24.98 6.62
C ALA A 464 34.72 -24.78 7.42
N ASP A 465 33.64 -25.47 7.03
CA ASP A 465 32.38 -25.49 7.77
C ASP A 465 32.59 -26.21 9.12
N PRO A 466 32.43 -25.52 10.27
CA PRO A 466 32.59 -26.13 11.59
C PRO A 466 31.64 -27.32 11.84
N ILE A 467 30.52 -27.38 11.12
CA ILE A 467 29.54 -28.47 11.22
C ILE A 467 30.08 -29.72 10.51
N GLU A 468 30.72 -29.54 9.34
CA GLU A 468 31.28 -30.64 8.56
C GLU A 468 32.49 -31.27 9.25
N ILE A 469 33.33 -30.44 9.91
CA ILE A 469 34.44 -30.92 10.75
C ILE A 469 33.93 -31.80 11.91
N LYS A 470 32.96 -31.30 12.69
CA LYS A 470 32.39 -32.07 13.81
C LYS A 470 31.78 -33.37 13.36
N ARG A 471 31.10 -33.36 12.21
CA ARG A 471 30.50 -34.55 11.63
C ARG A 471 31.55 -35.59 11.28
N LEU A 472 32.65 -35.20 10.63
CA LEU A 472 33.73 -36.12 10.31
C LEU A 472 34.41 -36.67 11.57
N GLU A 473 34.58 -35.86 12.62
CA GLU A 473 35.07 -36.31 13.93
C GLU A 473 34.15 -37.37 14.55
N GLU A 474 32.83 -37.15 14.55
CA GLU A 474 31.83 -38.14 15.01
C GLU A 474 31.84 -39.43 14.18
N GLU A 475 31.99 -39.32 12.85
CA GLU A 475 32.10 -40.48 11.95
C GLU A 475 33.39 -41.29 12.22
N ILE A 476 34.51 -40.61 12.48
CA ILE A 476 35.79 -41.26 12.84
C ILE A 476 35.66 -42.00 14.19
N ASP A 477 35.05 -41.38 15.19
CA ASP A 477 34.83 -42.00 16.50
C ASP A 477 33.93 -43.25 16.40
N LEU A 478 32.89 -43.20 15.56
CA LEU A 478 32.06 -44.35 15.27
C LEU A 478 32.85 -45.48 14.60
N ARG A 479 33.74 -45.18 13.64
CA ARG A 479 34.61 -46.22 13.04
C ARG A 479 35.59 -46.78 14.07
N CYS A 480 36.15 -45.94 14.94
CA CYS A 480 37.04 -46.39 16.02
C CYS A 480 36.36 -47.39 16.97
N THR A 481 35.13 -47.11 17.39
CA THR A 481 34.36 -48.02 18.26
C THR A 481 34.02 -49.34 17.55
N GLN A 482 33.57 -49.30 16.28
CA GLN A 482 33.28 -50.50 15.48
C GLN A 482 34.52 -51.38 15.27
N ILE A 483 35.66 -50.75 15.01
CA ILE A 483 36.97 -51.42 14.88
C ILE A 483 37.33 -52.13 16.18
N GLN A 484 37.24 -51.43 17.31
CA GLN A 484 37.57 -52.00 18.63
C GLN A 484 36.67 -53.20 18.97
N GLU A 485 35.37 -53.11 18.73
CA GLU A 485 34.43 -54.21 18.99
C GLU A 485 34.69 -55.44 18.13
N LEU A 486 34.94 -55.26 16.83
CA LEU A 486 35.24 -56.36 15.92
C LEU A 486 36.61 -56.99 16.23
N GLN A 487 37.62 -56.18 16.54
CA GLN A 487 38.94 -56.67 16.95
C GLN A 487 38.84 -57.55 18.21
N GLN A 488 38.08 -57.11 19.22
CA GLN A 488 37.91 -57.90 20.44
C GLN A 488 37.24 -59.25 20.15
N LYS A 489 36.22 -59.29 19.30
CA LYS A 489 35.50 -60.54 18.98
C LYS A 489 36.27 -61.49 18.08
N ILE A 490 37.09 -60.97 17.16
CA ILE A 490 38.01 -61.81 16.38
C ILE A 490 39.03 -62.45 17.33
N LEU A 491 39.58 -61.67 18.26
CA LEU A 491 40.50 -62.16 19.29
C LEU A 491 39.87 -63.22 20.20
N ASP A 492 38.59 -63.05 20.57
CA ASP A 492 37.82 -64.06 21.31
C ASP A 492 37.56 -65.34 20.48
N SER A 493 37.48 -65.24 19.15
CA SER A 493 37.37 -66.39 18.22
C SER A 493 38.65 -67.22 18.21
N ASP A 494 39.80 -66.54 18.15
CA ASP A 494 41.13 -67.15 18.09
C ASP A 494 41.52 -67.82 19.41
N GLN A 495 41.10 -67.27 20.56
CA GLN A 495 41.36 -67.84 21.89
C GLN A 495 40.60 -69.13 22.19
N GLY A 496 39.57 -69.47 21.40
CA GLY A 496 38.77 -70.69 21.57
C GLY A 496 39.34 -71.92 20.85
N ASN A 497 40.43 -71.77 20.08
CA ASN A 497 41.11 -72.86 19.36
C ASN A 497 42.09 -73.64 20.24
#